data_AF-A0AAV7TPJ4-F1
#
_entry.id   AF-A0AAV7TPJ4-F1
#
_cell.length_a   1.000
_cell.length_b   1.000
_cell.length_c   1.000
_cell.angle_alpha   90.00
_cell.angle_beta   90.00
_cell.angle_gamma   90.00
#
_symmetry.space_group_name_H-M   'P 1'
#
loop_
_entity.id
_entity.type
_entity.pdbx_description
1 polymer ?
#
loop_
_entity_poly.entity_id
_entity_poly.type
_entity_poly.pdbx_seq_one_letter_code
_entity_poly.pdbx_strand_id
1 'polypeptide(L)'
;MKAAVLTVLLFVTYVKCLVDVPAELAEPADLAVGVSRECFKQIRTVFVKKGACSGYVPVASCSGTCQSTVSYSLQPFTANRRCYCCTETRIVAKAVKLPCKLGGFYIYKYYTIGDCTCSSTKCDILSSNLPALPALETAEVSEATSAA
;
A
#
# COMPACT_ATOMS: atom_id res chain seq x y z
N MET A 1 21.82 -62.88 19.98
CA MET A 1 22.42 -62.02 18.93
C MET A 1 21.37 -61.45 17.96
N LYS A 2 20.23 -60.91 18.45
CA LYS A 2 19.15 -60.36 17.59
C LYS A 2 18.73 -58.92 17.92
N ALA A 3 19.11 -58.39 19.09
CA ALA A 3 18.73 -57.04 19.51
C ALA A 3 19.62 -55.93 18.92
N ALA A 4 20.89 -56.22 18.63
CA ALA A 4 21.83 -55.21 18.12
C ALA A 4 21.61 -54.83 16.64
N VAL A 5 20.93 -55.68 15.86
CA VAL A 5 20.68 -55.43 14.42
C VAL A 5 19.54 -54.42 14.22
N LEU A 6 18.55 -54.42 15.12
CA LEU A 6 17.38 -53.55 15.02
C LEU A 6 17.72 -52.08 15.32
N THR A 7 18.61 -51.84 16.29
CA THR A 7 19.06 -50.48 16.65
C THR A 7 19.95 -49.86 15.57
N VAL A 8 20.77 -50.67 14.88
CA VAL A 8 21.60 -50.19 13.77
C VAL A 8 20.73 -49.84 12.56
N LEU A 9 19.68 -50.62 12.27
CA LEU A 9 18.75 -50.32 11.16
C LEU A 9 17.94 -49.04 11.39
N LEU A 10 17.49 -48.78 12.63
CA LEU A 10 16.76 -47.55 12.97
C LEU A 10 17.65 -46.30 12.92
N PHE A 11 18.94 -46.42 13.28
CA PHE A 11 19.89 -45.31 13.13
C PHE A 11 20.22 -45.02 11.66
N VAL A 12 20.34 -46.05 10.82
CA VAL A 12 20.64 -45.88 9.39
C VAL A 12 19.48 -45.23 8.63
N THR A 13 18.22 -45.53 8.96
CA THR A 13 17.07 -44.82 8.38
C THR A 13 16.93 -43.39 8.89
N TYR A 14 17.24 -43.12 10.15
CA TYR A 14 17.21 -41.75 10.70
C TYR A 14 18.22 -40.82 10.01
N VAL A 15 19.44 -41.30 9.74
CA VAL A 15 20.49 -40.49 9.08
C VAL A 15 20.19 -40.21 7.61
N LYS A 16 19.45 -41.10 6.92
CA LYS A 16 19.14 -40.95 5.49
C LYS A 16 18.05 -39.93 5.17
N CYS A 17 17.24 -39.50 6.16
CA CYS A 17 16.27 -38.41 5.99
C CYS A 17 16.89 -37.01 6.09
N LEU A 18 18.13 -36.86 6.56
CA LEU A 18 18.76 -35.56 6.76
C LEU A 18 19.53 -35.03 5.53
N VAL A 19 19.61 -35.80 4.44
CA VAL A 19 20.39 -35.44 3.25
C VAL A 19 19.57 -35.68 1.98
N ASP A 20 18.47 -34.95 1.83
CA ASP A 20 17.86 -34.67 0.51
C ASP A 20 16.76 -33.62 0.69
N VAL A 21 17.16 -32.37 0.94
CA VAL A 21 16.33 -31.22 0.56
C VAL A 21 16.89 -30.75 -0.78
N PRO A 22 16.20 -30.97 -1.91
CA PRO A 22 16.62 -30.42 -3.18
C PRO A 22 16.66 -28.90 -3.03
N ALA A 23 17.81 -28.33 -3.38
CA ALA A 23 17.97 -26.90 -3.58
C ALA A 23 17.09 -26.49 -4.77
N GLU A 24 15.80 -26.33 -4.51
CA GLU A 24 14.88 -25.70 -5.42
C GLU A 24 15.27 -24.23 -5.46
N LEU A 25 16.04 -23.93 -6.51
CA LEU A 25 16.08 -22.67 -7.23
C LEU A 25 15.52 -21.50 -6.41
N ALA A 26 16.38 -20.91 -5.58
CA ALA A 26 16.12 -19.59 -5.05
C ALA A 26 15.97 -18.66 -6.25
N GLU A 27 14.72 -18.46 -6.67
CA GLU A 27 14.33 -17.29 -7.45
C GLU A 27 14.95 -16.08 -6.74
N PRO A 28 15.55 -15.13 -7.47
CA PRO A 28 16.02 -13.92 -6.85
C PRO A 28 14.83 -13.33 -6.14
N ALA A 29 14.86 -13.36 -4.80
CA ALA A 29 14.04 -12.48 -4.00
C ALA A 29 14.42 -11.10 -4.53
N ASP A 30 13.56 -10.57 -5.40
CA ASP A 30 13.58 -9.19 -5.80
C ASP A 30 13.70 -8.43 -4.48
N LEU A 31 14.91 -7.95 -4.20
CA LEU A 31 15.09 -6.74 -3.43
C LEU A 31 14.49 -5.61 -4.27
N ALA A 32 13.18 -5.67 -4.49
CA ALA A 32 12.35 -4.51 -4.36
C ALA A 32 12.51 -4.07 -2.90
N VAL A 33 13.63 -3.38 -2.62
CA VAL A 33 13.64 -2.31 -1.65
C VAL A 33 12.55 -1.38 -2.16
N GLY A 34 11.32 -1.67 -1.74
CA GLY A 34 10.18 -0.82 -1.97
C GLY A 34 10.52 0.45 -1.25
N VAL A 35 11.07 1.42 -1.98
CA VAL A 35 11.19 2.78 -1.50
C VAL A 35 9.75 3.25 -1.37
N SER A 36 9.15 2.97 -0.21
CA SER A 36 7.86 3.50 0.19
C SER A 36 8.06 5.01 0.22
N ARG A 37 7.65 5.67 -0.85
CA ARG A 37 7.65 7.13 -0.89
C ARG A 37 6.46 7.56 -0.06
N GLU A 38 6.70 7.92 1.20
CA GLU A 38 5.68 8.49 2.09
C GLU A 38 4.95 9.65 1.41
N CYS A 39 3.76 10.04 1.89
CA CYS A 39 3.04 11.16 1.30
C CYS A 39 3.85 12.47 1.37
N PHE A 40 4.16 13.07 0.21
CA PHE A 40 4.94 14.29 0.09
C PHE A 40 4.33 15.28 -0.89
N LYS A 41 4.74 16.55 -0.77
CA LYS A 41 4.40 17.63 -1.69
C LYS A 41 5.43 17.73 -2.80
N GLN A 42 4.98 17.61 -4.04
CA GLN A 42 5.79 17.79 -5.24
C GLN A 42 5.48 19.14 -5.89
N ILE A 43 6.49 19.94 -6.24
CA ILE A 43 6.32 21.22 -6.93
C ILE A 43 6.80 21.06 -8.38
N ARG A 44 5.97 21.51 -9.33
CA ARG A 44 6.32 21.57 -10.75
C ARG A 44 6.00 22.94 -11.33
N THR A 45 6.76 23.36 -12.34
CA THR A 45 6.46 24.57 -13.12
C THR A 45 5.52 24.24 -14.27
N VAL A 46 4.49 25.06 -14.44
CA VAL A 46 3.49 24.91 -15.50
C VAL A 46 3.44 26.22 -16.30
N PHE A 47 3.40 26.10 -17.62
CA PHE A 47 3.23 27.25 -18.49
C PHE A 47 1.76 27.70 -18.50
N VAL A 48 1.52 28.97 -18.26
CA VAL A 48 0.19 29.58 -18.25
C VAL A 48 0.14 30.71 -19.28
N LYS A 49 -0.96 30.79 -20.03
CA LYS A 49 -1.22 31.84 -21.01
C LYS A 49 -2.59 32.46 -20.75
N LYS A 50 -2.64 33.78 -20.65
CA LYS A 50 -3.87 34.58 -20.54
C LYS A 50 -3.79 35.73 -21.55
N GLY A 51 -4.53 35.61 -22.64
CA GLY A 51 -4.47 36.57 -23.74
C GLY A 51 -3.06 36.68 -24.34
N ALA A 52 -2.52 37.90 -24.38
CA ALA A 52 -1.16 38.20 -24.85
C ALA A 52 -0.07 38.04 -23.76
N CYS A 53 -0.45 37.61 -22.55
CA CYS A 53 0.45 37.46 -21.41
C CYS A 53 0.69 35.98 -21.11
N SER A 54 1.94 35.61 -20.81
CA SER A 54 2.30 34.23 -20.53
C SER A 54 3.55 34.09 -19.68
N GLY A 55 3.65 32.98 -18.94
CA GLY A 55 4.82 32.69 -18.12
C GLY A 55 4.71 31.33 -17.42
N TYR A 56 5.79 30.94 -16.75
CA TYR A 56 5.82 29.73 -15.95
C TYR A 56 5.46 30.03 -14.50
N VAL A 57 4.61 29.20 -13.91
CA VAL A 57 4.16 29.35 -12.53
C VAL A 57 4.39 28.05 -11.76
N PRO A 58 4.84 28.09 -10.50
CA PRO A 58 5.02 26.89 -9.69
C PRO A 58 3.66 26.42 -9.14
N VAL A 59 3.32 25.16 -9.39
CA VAL A 59 2.12 24.47 -8.91
C VAL A 59 2.55 23.24 -8.12
N ALA A 60 1.92 23.03 -6.97
CA ALA A 60 2.18 21.88 -6.11
C ALA A 60 1.09 20.80 -6.24
N SER A 61 1.50 19.54 -6.16
CA SER A 61 0.66 18.34 -6.09
C SER A 61 1.06 17.47 -4.90
N CYS A 62 0.12 16.71 -4.33
CA CYS A 62 0.45 15.66 -3.37
C CYS A 62 0.71 14.34 -4.09
N SER A 63 1.73 13.61 -3.67
CA SER A 63 2.12 12.33 -4.27
C SER A 63 2.80 11.45 -3.22
N GLY A 64 2.63 10.14 -3.33
CA GLY A 64 3.21 9.17 -2.41
C GLY A 64 2.22 8.09 -2.01
N THR A 65 2.66 7.25 -1.09
CA THR A 65 1.96 6.07 -0.60
C THR A 65 1.53 6.32 0.85
N CYS A 66 0.31 5.88 1.16
CA CYS A 66 -0.24 5.91 2.50
C CYS A 66 -0.61 4.49 2.94
N GLN A 67 -0.57 4.23 4.24
CA GLN A 67 -0.91 2.92 4.80
C GLN A 67 -2.35 2.56 4.45
N SER A 68 -2.63 1.29 4.17
CA SER A 68 -3.99 0.76 4.07
C SER A 68 -4.04 -0.59 4.78
N THR A 69 -5.14 -0.86 5.49
CA THR A 69 -5.33 -2.10 6.24
C THR A 69 -6.71 -2.69 5.99
N VAL A 70 -6.78 -4.02 5.96
CA VAL A 70 -8.02 -4.80 5.86
C VAL A 70 -7.96 -5.87 6.94
N SER A 71 -9.05 -6.00 7.70
CA SER A 71 -9.22 -7.03 8.72
C SER A 71 -10.63 -7.61 8.62
N TYR A 72 -10.80 -8.89 8.93
CA TYR A 72 -12.10 -9.55 8.96
C TYR A 72 -12.50 -9.80 10.41
N SER A 73 -13.70 -9.38 10.80
CA SER A 73 -14.29 -9.71 12.10
C SER A 73 -15.06 -11.01 11.98
N LEU A 74 -14.94 -11.88 13.00
CA LEU A 74 -15.66 -13.15 13.06
C LEU A 74 -17.14 -12.96 13.43
N GLN A 75 -17.48 -11.91 14.19
CA GLN A 75 -18.84 -11.55 14.56
C GLN A 75 -18.97 -10.02 14.68
N PRO A 76 -19.74 -9.35 13.81
CA PRO A 76 -20.38 -9.86 12.60
C PRO A 76 -19.36 -10.17 11.50
N PHE A 77 -19.61 -11.17 10.64
CA PHE A 77 -18.75 -11.54 9.50
C PHE A 77 -18.64 -10.37 8.51
N THR A 78 -17.69 -9.49 8.76
CA THR A 78 -17.57 -8.20 8.10
C THR A 78 -16.10 -7.87 7.89
N ALA A 79 -15.81 -7.26 6.75
CA ALA A 79 -14.49 -6.74 6.45
C ALA A 79 -14.40 -5.27 6.91
N ASN A 80 -13.51 -5.01 7.86
CA ASN A 80 -13.12 -3.67 8.28
C ASN A 80 -11.94 -3.20 7.43
N ARG A 81 -12.17 -2.14 6.64
CA ARG A 81 -11.18 -1.58 5.72
C ARG A 81 -10.84 -0.16 6.15
N ARG A 82 -9.56 0.13 6.32
CA ARG A 82 -9.05 1.48 6.56
C ARG A 82 -8.11 1.84 5.44
N CYS A 83 -8.48 2.85 4.67
CA CYS A 83 -7.67 3.40 3.60
C CYS A 83 -7.28 4.83 3.93
N TYR A 84 -6.13 5.21 3.39
CA TYR A 84 -5.62 6.57 3.48
C TYR A 84 -5.14 7.01 2.09
N CYS A 85 -5.44 8.25 1.72
CA CYS A 85 -4.95 8.87 0.49
C CYS A 85 -4.01 10.03 0.83
N CYS A 86 -3.01 10.23 -0.02
CA CYS A 86 -2.14 11.40 0.06
C CYS A 86 -2.88 12.61 -0.52
N THR A 87 -3.32 13.51 0.35
CA THR A 87 -4.18 14.66 0.01
C THR A 87 -3.66 15.94 0.65
N GLU A 88 -4.10 17.07 0.13
CA GLU A 88 -3.81 18.39 0.64
C GLU A 88 -4.44 18.63 2.02
N THR A 89 -3.65 19.18 2.94
CA THR A 89 -4.17 19.68 4.24
C THR A 89 -4.37 21.18 4.24
N ARG A 90 -3.69 21.86 3.31
CA ARG A 90 -3.70 23.32 3.21
C ARG A 90 -3.66 23.74 1.75
N ILE A 91 -4.49 24.73 1.42
CA ILE A 91 -4.48 25.41 0.12
C ILE A 91 -3.96 26.84 0.34
N VAL A 92 -3.12 27.31 -0.58
CA VAL A 92 -2.46 28.62 -0.52
C VAL A 92 -2.78 29.42 -1.77
N ALA A 93 -3.23 30.66 -1.59
CA ALA A 93 -3.39 31.62 -2.69
C ALA A 93 -2.05 32.24 -3.08
N LYS A 94 -1.78 32.33 -4.38
CA LYS A 94 -0.59 32.96 -4.95
C LYS A 94 -0.97 33.97 -6.03
N ALA A 95 -0.10 34.94 -6.23
CA ALA A 95 -0.20 35.91 -7.31
C ALA A 95 1.17 36.08 -7.97
N VAL A 96 1.22 35.99 -9.30
CA VAL A 96 2.46 36.15 -10.09
C VAL A 96 2.23 37.12 -11.24
N LYS A 97 3.28 37.87 -11.60
CA LYS A 97 3.26 38.77 -12.75
C LYS A 97 3.55 37.98 -14.02
N LEU A 98 2.60 37.92 -14.94
CA LEU A 98 2.80 37.38 -16.28
C LEU A 98 3.19 38.51 -17.24
N PRO A 99 4.35 38.46 -17.88
CA PRO A 99 4.72 39.45 -18.89
C PRO A 99 3.83 39.32 -20.13
N CYS A 100 3.51 40.46 -20.76
CA CYS A 100 2.69 40.53 -21.96
C CYS A 100 3.53 40.94 -23.18
N LYS A 101 3.20 40.41 -24.36
CA LYS A 101 3.96 40.66 -25.61
C LYS A 101 4.07 42.13 -26.00
N LEU A 102 3.06 42.94 -25.68
CA LEU A 102 2.98 44.37 -26.02
C LEU A 102 3.50 45.27 -24.88
N GLY A 103 4.24 44.70 -23.92
CA GLY A 103 4.63 45.38 -22.69
C GLY A 103 3.57 45.28 -21.59
N GLY A 104 3.95 45.69 -20.37
CA GLY A 104 3.11 45.55 -19.18
C GLY A 104 3.11 44.14 -18.59
N PHE A 105 2.28 43.96 -17.54
CA PHE A 105 2.14 42.69 -16.84
C PHE A 105 0.68 42.45 -16.43
N TYR A 106 0.29 41.18 -16.40
CA TYR A 106 -0.98 40.74 -15.84
C TYR A 106 -0.74 40.03 -14.50
N ILE A 107 -1.49 40.41 -13.47
CA ILE A 107 -1.44 39.72 -12.17
C ILE A 107 -2.29 38.45 -12.23
N TYR A 108 -1.64 37.31 -12.41
CA TYR A 108 -2.29 36.00 -12.40
C TYR A 108 -2.38 35.46 -10.98
N LYS A 109 -3.61 35.30 -10.49
CA LYS A 109 -3.91 34.75 -9.17
C LYS A 109 -4.35 33.29 -9.31
N TYR A 110 -3.83 32.41 -8.47
CA TYR A 110 -4.15 30.99 -8.49
C TYR A 110 -4.01 30.36 -7.09
N TYR A 111 -4.60 29.18 -6.92
CA TYR A 111 -4.44 28.38 -5.71
C TYR A 111 -3.46 27.24 -5.97
N THR A 112 -2.67 26.89 -4.96
CA THR A 112 -1.76 25.74 -4.98
C THR A 112 -1.77 25.04 -3.64
N ILE A 113 -1.40 23.76 -3.62
CA ILE A 113 -1.26 23.00 -2.39
C ILE A 113 -0.11 23.57 -1.54
N GLY A 114 -0.40 23.81 -0.26
CA GLY A 114 0.54 24.22 0.76
C GLY A 114 1.25 23.03 1.37
N ASP A 115 0.48 22.03 1.82
CA ASP A 115 0.95 20.90 2.62
C ASP A 115 0.15 19.63 2.28
N CYS A 116 0.75 18.46 2.49
CA CYS A 116 0.17 17.16 2.18
C CYS A 116 0.19 16.25 3.41
N THR A 117 -0.81 15.36 3.54
CA THR A 117 -0.82 14.31 4.56
C THR A 117 -1.59 13.08 4.09
N CYS A 118 -1.41 11.97 4.80
CA CYS A 118 -2.26 10.80 4.65
C CYS A 118 -3.57 11.02 5.43
N SER A 119 -4.67 11.18 4.71
CA SER A 119 -6.00 11.35 5.31
C SER A 119 -6.86 10.12 5.06
N SER A 120 -7.67 9.75 6.07
CA SER A 120 -8.57 8.60 5.97
C SER A 120 -9.61 8.82 4.87
N THR A 121 -9.83 7.78 4.07
CA THR A 121 -10.85 7.77 3.03
C THR A 121 -11.64 6.46 3.05
N LYS A 122 -12.85 6.49 2.50
CA LYS A 122 -13.64 5.28 2.28
C LYS A 122 -13.13 4.57 1.02
N CYS A 123 -12.81 3.29 1.17
CA CYS A 123 -12.55 2.41 0.05
C CYS A 123 -13.78 1.51 -0.15
N ASP A 124 -14.61 1.85 -1.13
CA ASP A 124 -15.68 0.97 -1.56
C ASP A 124 -15.09 -0.08 -2.50
N ILE A 125 -15.20 -1.35 -2.12
CA ILE A 125 -14.90 -2.44 -3.06
C ILE A 125 -16.17 -2.70 -3.85
N LEU A 126 -16.11 -2.49 -5.16
CA LEU A 126 -17.15 -2.99 -6.07
C LEU A 126 -17.24 -4.51 -5.89
N SER A 127 -18.41 -5.00 -5.50
CA SER A 127 -18.64 -6.41 -5.14
C SER A 127 -18.24 -7.40 -6.25
N SER A 128 -18.08 -6.95 -7.50
CA SER A 128 -17.63 -7.74 -8.64
C SER A 128 -16.13 -8.06 -8.66
N ASN A 129 -15.32 -7.37 -7.85
CA ASN A 129 -13.85 -7.50 -7.85
C ASN A 129 -13.31 -8.24 -6.62
N LEU A 130 -14.19 -8.66 -5.70
CA LEU A 130 -13.76 -9.45 -4.55
C LEU A 130 -13.58 -10.90 -5.01
N PRO A 131 -12.41 -11.53 -4.81
CA PRO A 131 -12.29 -12.97 -4.99
C PRO A 131 -13.33 -13.64 -4.10
N ALA A 132 -14.02 -14.66 -4.63
CA ALA A 132 -14.97 -15.44 -3.84
C ALA A 132 -14.27 -15.89 -2.56
N LEU A 133 -14.80 -15.48 -1.41
CA LEU A 133 -14.33 -16.00 -0.14
C LEU A 133 -14.53 -17.52 -0.19
N PRO A 134 -13.51 -18.33 0.17
CA PRO A 134 -13.71 -19.76 0.28
C PRO A 134 -14.89 -19.98 1.24
N ALA A 135 -15.81 -20.88 0.86
CA ALA A 135 -16.90 -21.26 1.74
C ALA A 135 -16.28 -21.68 3.08
N LEU A 136 -16.57 -20.93 4.15
CA LEU A 136 -16.21 -21.36 5.50
C LEU A 136 -17.04 -22.63 5.74
N GLU A 137 -16.41 -23.80 5.67
CA GLU A 137 -16.98 -24.97 6.34
C GLU A 137 -17.15 -24.57 7.80
N THR A 138 -18.39 -24.59 8.27
CA THR A 138 -18.75 -24.29 9.65
C THR A 138 -18.01 -25.26 10.56
N ALA A 139 -16.89 -24.84 11.12
CA ALA A 139 -16.29 -25.53 12.25
C ALA A 139 -17.25 -25.37 13.43
N GLU A 140 -17.98 -26.42 13.76
CA GLU A 140 -18.77 -26.50 14.99
C GLU A 140 -17.81 -26.35 16.17
N VAL A 141 -17.84 -25.19 16.84
CA VAL A 141 -17.16 -25.00 18.12
C VAL A 141 -17.99 -25.77 19.15
N SER A 142 -17.56 -26.97 19.50
CA SER A 142 -18.11 -27.68 20.66
C SER A 142 -17.60 -27.00 21.93
N GLU A 143 -18.51 -26.35 22.65
CA GLU A 143 -18.28 -25.89 24.01
C GLU A 143 -17.90 -27.11 24.87
N ALA A 144 -16.66 -27.13 25.37
CA ALA A 144 -16.27 -28.07 26.41
C ALA A 144 -16.91 -27.62 27.74
N THR A 145 -18.10 -28.12 28.05
CA THR A 145 -18.64 -28.07 29.41
C THR A 145 -17.73 -28.87 30.34
N SER A 146 -16.90 -28.17 31.13
CA SER A 146 -16.26 -28.78 32.30
C SER A 146 -17.28 -28.89 33.43
N ALA A 147 -17.87 -30.07 33.60
CA ALA A 147 -18.60 -30.40 34.81
C ALA A 147 -17.62 -30.56 35.98
N ALA A 148 -17.88 -29.84 37.07
CA ALA A 148 -17.25 -30.00 38.37
C ALA A 148 -18.10 -30.93 39.25
#